data_AF-A0A957J3N7-F1
#
_entry.id   AF-A0A957J3N7-F1
#
_cell.length_a   1.000
_cell.length_b   1.000
_cell.length_c   1.000
_cell.angle_alpha   90.00
_cell.angle_beta   90.00
_cell.angle_gamma   90.00
#
_symmetry.space_group_name_H-M   'P 1'
#
loop_
_entity.id
_entity.type
_entity.pdbx_description
1 polymer ?
#
loop_
_entity_poly.entity_id
_entity_poly.type
_entity_poly.pdbx_seq_one_letter_code
_entity_poly.pdbx_strand_id
1 'polypeptide(L)'
;GRFLAYLIAACQKAANGIGEEAARLLAASPQTPSGVILTSLINDLDDAGEEMLLILDDYHVISSQAVHEALAFLLAHSPETFHLVIASRSDPALPLARLRARGQLGEIRGADLRFTDAEAAHFLNEVMGLHLDAAAVATLARRTEGWIAGLQMAALSMRNREDVGGFIRSFSGTNRHILDYLLEEVLAREPEAVQTFLL
;
A
#
# COMPACT_ATOMS: atom_id res chain seq x y z
N GLY A 1 -9.72 -3.76 20.53
CA GLY A 1 -9.98 -5.19 20.31
C GLY A 1 -9.73 -5.62 18.88
N ARG A 2 -10.58 -5.20 17.91
CA ARG A 2 -10.61 -5.77 16.55
C ARG A 2 -9.26 -5.78 15.81
N PHE A 3 -8.49 -4.69 15.84
CA PHE A 3 -7.17 -4.64 15.21
C PHE A 3 -6.22 -5.72 15.76
N LEU A 4 -6.12 -5.84 17.09
CA LEU A 4 -5.27 -6.86 17.73
C LEU A 4 -5.72 -8.28 17.39
N ALA A 5 -7.03 -8.53 17.29
CA ALA A 5 -7.53 -9.84 16.87
C ALA A 5 -7.04 -10.22 15.47
N TYR A 6 -7.09 -9.28 14.51
CA TYR A 6 -6.58 -9.52 13.15
C TYR A 6 -5.06 -9.62 13.10
N LEU A 7 -4.34 -8.81 13.89
CA LEU A 7 -2.89 -8.89 14.02
C LEU A 7 -2.46 -10.30 14.49
N ILE A 8 -3.06 -10.77 15.58
CA ILE A 8 -2.78 -12.11 16.15
C ILE A 8 -3.15 -13.20 15.14
N ALA A 9 -4.34 -13.11 14.54
CA ALA A 9 -4.77 -14.08 13.54
C ALA A 9 -3.87 -14.11 12.29
N ALA A 10 -3.27 -12.99 11.90
CA ALA A 10 -2.31 -12.94 10.81
C ALA A 10 -1.00 -13.67 11.19
N CYS A 11 -0.49 -13.44 12.40
CA CYS A 11 0.71 -14.14 12.89
C CYS A 11 0.48 -15.66 13.01
N GLN A 12 -0.70 -16.08 13.49
CA GLN A 12 -1.11 -17.48 13.58
C GLN A 12 -1.13 -18.21 12.22
N LYS A 13 -1.35 -17.48 11.12
CA LYS A 13 -1.30 -18.07 9.78
C LYS A 13 0.13 -18.25 9.27
N ALA A 14 1.08 -17.51 9.80
CA ALA A 14 2.47 -17.53 9.35
C ALA A 14 3.24 -18.72 9.94
N ALA A 15 3.05 -19.01 11.23
CA ALA A 15 3.66 -20.18 11.87
C ALA A 15 2.78 -20.75 12.99
N ASN A 16 2.89 -22.06 13.21
CA ASN A 16 2.12 -22.78 14.21
C ASN A 16 2.54 -22.40 15.63
N GLY A 17 1.57 -22.29 16.54
CA GLY A 17 1.82 -22.03 17.95
C GLY A 17 1.97 -20.55 18.32
N ILE A 18 2.08 -19.64 17.34
CA ILE A 18 2.23 -18.20 17.61
C ILE A 18 0.89 -17.58 17.99
N GLY A 19 0.85 -16.80 19.07
CA GLY A 19 -0.27 -15.93 19.42
C GLY A 19 -1.50 -16.65 19.99
N GLU A 20 -1.40 -17.94 20.34
CA GLU A 20 -2.51 -18.67 20.97
C GLU A 20 -2.90 -18.06 22.32
N GLU A 21 -1.91 -17.78 23.17
CA GLU A 21 -2.16 -17.16 24.47
C GLU A 21 -2.61 -15.71 24.32
N ALA A 22 -2.00 -14.95 23.41
CA ALA A 22 -2.43 -13.60 23.07
C ALA A 22 -3.92 -13.56 22.64
N ALA A 23 -4.36 -14.52 21.82
CA ALA A 23 -5.75 -14.65 21.42
C ALA A 23 -6.68 -14.98 22.61
N ARG A 24 -6.27 -15.89 23.49
CA ARG A 24 -7.01 -16.22 24.73
C ARG A 24 -7.15 -15.00 25.63
N LEU A 25 -6.07 -14.25 25.87
CA LEU A 25 -6.06 -13.04 26.69
C LEU A 25 -6.98 -11.95 26.13
N LEU A 26 -7.00 -11.80 24.81
CA LEU A 26 -7.88 -10.85 24.12
C LEU A 26 -9.36 -11.26 24.22
N ALA A 27 -9.66 -12.56 24.15
CA ALA A 27 -11.02 -13.09 24.23
C ALA A 27 -11.56 -13.11 25.67
N ALA A 28 -10.70 -13.31 26.67
CA ALA A 28 -11.08 -13.43 28.07
C ALA A 28 -11.66 -12.14 28.65
N SER A 29 -11.09 -10.98 28.29
CA SER A 29 -11.60 -9.68 28.75
C SER A 29 -11.29 -8.55 27.77
N PRO A 30 -12.28 -7.74 27.38
CA PRO A 30 -12.05 -6.53 26.61
C PRO A 30 -11.18 -5.49 27.32
N GLN A 31 -11.02 -5.59 28.64
CA GLN A 31 -10.25 -4.68 29.48
C GLN A 31 -8.79 -5.10 29.65
N THR A 32 -8.38 -6.25 29.11
CA THR A 32 -6.98 -6.68 29.18
C THR A 32 -6.11 -5.63 28.49
N PRO A 33 -5.09 -5.08 29.17
CA PRO A 33 -4.20 -4.09 28.57
C PRO A 33 -3.52 -4.65 27.33
N SER A 34 -3.46 -3.86 26.25
CA SER A 34 -2.82 -4.25 24.98
C SER A 34 -1.37 -4.69 25.18
N GLY A 35 -0.64 -4.07 26.10
CA GLY A 35 0.73 -4.45 26.44
C GLY A 35 0.87 -5.91 26.88
N VAL A 36 -0.04 -6.42 27.71
CA VAL A 36 0.01 -7.83 28.17
C VAL A 36 -0.22 -8.80 27.02
N ILE A 37 -1.20 -8.50 26.16
CA ILE A 37 -1.50 -9.29 24.96
C ILE A 37 -0.31 -9.29 24.00
N LEU A 38 0.28 -8.12 23.76
CA LEU A 38 1.43 -7.96 22.88
C LEU A 38 2.69 -8.61 23.44
N THR A 39 2.95 -8.55 24.75
CA THR A 39 4.07 -9.25 25.38
C THR A 39 3.98 -10.75 25.13
N SER A 40 2.79 -11.35 25.28
CA SER A 40 2.59 -12.76 24.95
C SER A 40 2.91 -13.04 23.48
N LEU A 41 2.40 -12.21 22.55
CA LEU A 41 2.68 -12.39 21.13
C LEU A 41 4.17 -12.22 20.79
N ILE A 42 4.85 -11.25 21.40
CA ILE A 42 6.28 -10.99 21.21
C ILE A 42 7.11 -12.19 21.66
N ASN A 43 6.79 -12.77 22.82
CA ASN A 43 7.50 -13.95 23.32
C ASN A 43 7.32 -15.12 22.35
N ASP A 44 6.11 -15.34 21.82
CA ASP A 44 5.88 -16.41 20.85
C ASP A 44 6.66 -16.17 19.53
N LEU A 45 6.80 -14.91 19.09
CA LEU A 45 7.60 -14.54 17.92
C LEU A 45 9.10 -14.79 18.16
N ASP A 46 9.59 -14.48 19.37
CA ASP A 46 10.99 -14.70 19.76
C ASP A 46 11.31 -16.20 19.88
N ASP A 47 10.43 -16.96 20.53
CA ASP A 47 10.56 -18.42 20.70
C ASP A 47 10.50 -19.18 19.37
N ALA A 48 9.70 -18.69 18.41
CA ALA A 48 9.66 -19.27 17.07
C ALA A 48 11.01 -19.15 16.36
N GLY A 49 11.71 -18.02 16.51
CA GLY A 49 13.02 -17.77 15.89
C GLY A 49 13.01 -17.80 14.35
N GLU A 50 11.83 -17.79 13.73
CA GLU A 50 11.65 -17.81 12.27
C GLU A 50 11.48 -16.39 11.73
N GLU A 51 12.01 -16.16 10.52
CA GLU A 51 11.83 -14.91 9.79
C GLU A 51 10.35 -14.70 9.44
N MET A 52 9.76 -13.63 9.98
CA MET A 52 8.36 -13.27 9.76
C MET A 52 8.23 -11.85 9.22
N LEU A 53 7.49 -11.73 8.12
CA LEU A 53 7.13 -10.44 7.53
C LEU A 53 5.63 -10.18 7.69
N LEU A 54 5.26 -9.16 8.46
CA LEU A 54 3.90 -8.66 8.54
C LEU A 54 3.73 -7.45 7.62
N ILE A 55 2.72 -7.48 6.75
CA ILE A 55 2.40 -6.38 5.84
C ILE A 55 1.08 -5.74 6.28
N LEU A 56 1.11 -4.43 6.51
CA LEU A 56 -0.08 -3.61 6.74
C LEU A 56 -0.28 -2.67 5.57
N ASP A 57 -1.33 -2.94 4.79
CA ASP A 57 -1.75 -2.07 3.70
C ASP A 57 -2.78 -1.02 4.15
N ASP A 58 -2.83 0.10 3.44
CA ASP A 58 -3.71 1.24 3.70
C ASP A 58 -3.69 1.74 5.15
N TYR A 59 -2.50 1.79 5.77
CA TYR A 59 -2.37 2.11 7.20
C TYR A 59 -2.93 3.47 7.62
N HIS A 60 -2.92 4.46 6.72
CA HIS A 60 -3.55 5.77 6.91
C HIS A 60 -5.05 5.73 7.27
N VAL A 61 -5.75 4.62 7.02
CA VAL A 61 -7.16 4.43 7.44
C VAL A 61 -7.27 4.22 8.95
N ILE A 62 -6.19 3.81 9.62
CA ILE A 62 -6.13 3.67 11.07
C ILE A 62 -5.94 5.07 11.68
N SER A 63 -6.97 5.57 12.34
CA SER A 63 -6.95 6.83 13.11
C SER A 63 -6.85 6.64 14.62
N SER A 64 -6.86 5.39 15.09
CA SER A 64 -6.88 5.07 16.51
C SER A 64 -5.49 5.17 17.13
N GLN A 65 -5.30 6.15 18.01
CA GLN A 65 -4.07 6.34 18.78
C GLN A 65 -3.63 5.07 19.53
N ALA A 66 -4.57 4.33 20.11
CA ALA A 66 -4.29 3.08 20.80
C ALA A 66 -3.69 1.99 19.88
N VAL A 67 -4.03 2.00 18.59
CA VAL A 67 -3.45 1.08 17.60
C VAL A 67 -2.01 1.50 17.25
N HIS A 68 -1.76 2.80 17.11
CA HIS A 68 -0.41 3.31 16.88
C HIS A 68 0.52 3.02 18.06
N GLU A 69 0.02 3.19 19.29
CA GLU A 69 0.75 2.86 20.51
C GLU A 69 1.04 1.35 20.63
N ALA A 70 0.06 0.51 20.29
CA ALA A 70 0.24 -0.94 20.25
C ALA A 70 1.33 -1.36 19.24
N LEU A 71 1.34 -0.78 18.04
CA LEU A 71 2.35 -1.09 17.03
C LEU A 71 3.72 -0.51 17.37
N ALA A 72 3.77 0.69 17.95
CA ALA A 72 5.03 1.25 18.45
C ALA A 72 5.61 0.38 19.57
N PHE A 73 4.76 -0.17 20.45
CA PHE A 73 5.17 -1.13 21.47
C PHE A 73 5.69 -2.43 20.85
N LEU A 74 4.98 -3.00 19.88
CA LEU A 74 5.42 -4.20 19.15
C LEU A 74 6.80 -3.98 18.54
N LEU A 75 6.96 -2.94 17.70
CA LEU A 75 8.23 -2.60 17.04
C LEU A 75 9.40 -2.36 17.99
N ALA A 76 9.12 -1.86 19.20
CA ALA A 76 10.17 -1.57 20.18
C ALA A 76 10.72 -2.81 20.87
N HIS A 77 9.99 -3.93 20.84
CA HIS A 77 10.30 -5.15 21.60
C HIS A 77 10.32 -6.43 20.77
N SER A 78 9.92 -6.37 19.49
CA SER A 78 9.96 -7.51 18.57
C SER A 78 11.39 -8.06 18.37
N PRO A 79 11.53 -9.37 18.12
CA PRO A 79 12.81 -9.98 17.76
C PRO A 79 13.33 -9.48 16.41
N GLU A 80 14.62 -9.66 16.15
CA GLU A 80 15.25 -9.24 14.88
C GLU A 80 14.67 -9.97 13.65
N THR A 81 14.13 -11.17 13.86
CA THR A 81 13.46 -11.99 12.84
C THR A 81 12.05 -11.50 12.49
N PHE A 82 11.51 -10.50 13.19
CA PHE A 82 10.21 -9.94 12.88
C PHE A 82 10.33 -8.60 12.15
N HIS A 83 9.75 -8.55 10.96
CA HIS A 83 9.76 -7.38 10.09
C HIS A 83 8.34 -6.88 9.83
N LEU A 84 8.16 -5.55 9.88
CA LEU A 84 6.90 -4.89 9.59
C LEU A 84 7.05 -4.01 8.33
N VAL A 85 6.22 -4.28 7.33
CA VAL A 85 6.07 -3.45 6.14
C VAL A 85 4.75 -2.70 6.23
N ILE A 86 4.81 -1.38 6.06
CA ILE A 86 3.63 -0.51 6.07
C ILE A 86 3.52 0.18 4.72
N ALA A 87 2.41 -0.03 4.03
CA ALA A 87 1.98 0.78 2.91
C ALA A 87 0.95 1.81 3.38
N SER A 88 1.19 3.09 3.08
CA SER A 88 0.38 4.19 3.57
C SER A 88 0.47 5.40 2.65
N ARG A 89 -0.62 6.19 2.59
CA ARG A 89 -0.67 7.46 1.85
C ARG A 89 -0.08 8.64 2.62
N SER A 90 0.07 8.48 3.93
CA SER A 90 0.67 9.47 4.83
C SER A 90 1.62 8.79 5.80
N ASP A 91 2.53 9.56 6.40
CA ASP A 91 3.41 9.03 7.43
C ASP A 91 2.57 8.45 8.59
N PRO A 92 2.79 7.17 8.96
CA PRO A 92 2.11 6.59 10.11
C PRO A 92 2.53 7.31 11.38
N ALA A 93 1.61 7.41 12.35
CA ALA A 93 1.86 8.01 13.67
C ALA A 93 2.73 7.11 14.58
N LEU A 94 3.88 6.70 14.05
CA LEU A 94 4.89 5.87 14.69
C LEU A 94 6.15 6.71 14.95
N PRO A 95 7.06 6.27 15.85
CA PRO A 95 8.28 6.98 16.15
C PRO A 95 9.35 6.87 15.03
N LEU A 96 8.99 7.24 13.79
CA LEU A 96 9.81 7.05 12.59
C LEU A 96 11.19 7.71 12.70
N ALA A 97 11.28 8.91 13.26
CA ALA A 97 12.56 9.60 13.47
C ALA A 97 13.52 8.78 14.35
N ARG A 98 13.00 8.09 15.37
CA ARG A 98 13.79 7.22 16.25
C ARG A 98 14.25 5.96 15.52
N LEU A 99 13.37 5.32 14.76
CA LEU A 99 13.70 4.14 13.96
C LEU A 99 14.76 4.47 12.91
N ARG A 100 14.62 5.61 12.23
CA ARG A 100 15.58 6.13 11.26
C ARG A 100 16.96 6.37 11.88
N ALA A 101 17.02 7.03 13.04
CA ALA A 101 18.27 7.28 13.75
C ALA A 101 19.00 5.99 14.18
N ARG A 102 18.27 4.89 14.33
CA ARG A 102 18.81 3.56 14.69
C ARG A 102 19.11 2.67 13.48
N GLY A 103 18.85 3.12 12.25
CA GLY A 103 18.97 2.30 11.05
C GLY A 103 17.95 1.17 10.96
N GLN A 104 16.84 1.26 11.71
CA GLN A 104 15.77 0.25 11.78
C GLN A 104 14.59 0.57 10.86
N LEU A 105 14.79 1.46 9.88
CA LEU A 105 13.74 1.93 8.99
C LEU A 105 14.23 1.95 7.54
N GLY A 106 13.62 1.12 6.70
CA GLY A 106 13.65 1.28 5.24
C GLY A 106 12.48 2.16 4.81
N GLU A 107 12.71 3.10 3.89
CA GLU A 107 11.67 3.98 3.36
C GLU A 107 11.73 3.99 1.85
N ILE A 108 10.56 3.77 1.23
CA ILE A 108 10.35 3.97 -0.21
C ILE A 108 9.26 5.04 -0.30
N ARG A 109 9.61 6.20 -0.86
CA ARG A 109 8.73 7.36 -0.96
C ARG A 109 8.15 7.47 -2.36
N GLY A 110 7.15 8.34 -2.49
CA GLY A 110 6.51 8.59 -3.78
C GLY A 110 7.50 8.97 -4.88
N ALA A 111 8.60 9.67 -4.55
CA ALA A 111 9.65 10.00 -5.51
C ALA A 111 10.43 8.77 -6.00
N ASP A 112 10.65 7.78 -5.14
CA ASP A 112 11.36 6.53 -5.48
C ASP A 112 10.49 5.59 -6.33
N LEU A 113 9.16 5.73 -6.24
CA LEU A 113 8.19 4.96 -7.03
C LEU A 113 7.84 5.61 -8.37
N ARG A 114 8.30 6.84 -8.63
CA ARG A 114 8.07 7.50 -9.92
C ARG A 114 8.94 6.84 -10.98
N PHE A 115 8.32 6.52 -12.10
CA PHE A 115 9.05 6.06 -13.27
C PHE A 115 9.93 7.19 -13.78
N THR A 116 11.17 6.83 -14.06
CA THR A 116 12.08 7.61 -14.89
C THR A 116 11.54 7.70 -16.32
N ASP A 117 12.05 8.65 -17.11
CA ASP A 117 11.66 8.78 -18.53
C ASP A 117 11.91 7.48 -19.32
N ALA A 118 12.99 6.76 -18.99
CA ALA A 118 13.30 5.48 -19.60
C ALA A 118 12.29 4.39 -19.21
N GLU A 119 11.93 4.27 -17.93
CA GLU A 119 10.91 3.33 -17.47
C GLU A 119 9.52 3.67 -18.04
N ALA A 120 9.17 4.95 -18.13
CA ALA A 120 7.94 5.41 -18.75
C ALA A 120 7.88 5.04 -20.25
N ALA A 121 8.98 5.26 -20.99
CA ALA A 121 9.09 4.87 -22.40
C ALA A 121 8.93 3.36 -22.58
N HIS A 122 9.67 2.58 -21.78
CA HIS A 122 9.63 1.12 -21.80
C HIS A 122 8.21 0.62 -21.47
N PHE A 123 7.59 1.14 -20.42
CA PHE A 123 6.23 0.77 -20.03
C PHE A 123 5.20 1.09 -21.12
N LEU A 124 5.20 2.32 -21.65
CA LEU A 124 4.20 2.72 -22.65
C LEU A 124 4.36 1.98 -23.98
N ASN A 125 5.58 1.69 -24.41
CA ASN A 125 5.84 1.14 -25.74
C ASN A 125 6.01 -0.38 -25.75
N GLU A 126 6.70 -0.96 -24.78
CA GLU A 126 6.99 -2.39 -24.74
C GLU A 126 5.93 -3.17 -23.95
N VAL A 127 5.47 -2.63 -22.82
CA VAL A 127 4.45 -3.29 -21.99
C VAL A 127 3.03 -3.01 -22.51
N MET A 128 2.73 -1.74 -22.82
CA MET A 128 1.39 -1.32 -23.27
C MET A 128 1.22 -1.32 -24.80
N GLY A 129 2.31 -1.48 -25.58
CA GLY A 129 2.25 -1.65 -27.04
C GLY A 129 1.80 -0.41 -27.81
N LEU A 130 1.99 0.79 -27.28
CA LEU A 130 1.44 2.02 -27.87
C LEU A 130 2.31 2.64 -28.97
N HIS A 131 3.59 2.23 -29.08
CA HIS A 131 4.54 2.71 -30.09
C HIS A 131 4.61 4.25 -30.20
N LEU A 132 4.57 4.95 -29.06
CA LEU A 132 4.64 6.40 -28.97
C LEU A 132 6.05 6.92 -29.24
N ASP A 133 6.14 8.09 -29.86
CA ASP A 133 7.41 8.83 -29.98
C ASP A 133 7.89 9.40 -28.63
N ALA A 134 9.15 9.82 -28.58
CA ALA A 134 9.76 10.34 -27.36
C ALA A 134 9.07 11.60 -26.81
N ALA A 135 8.49 12.45 -27.67
CA ALA A 135 7.83 13.67 -27.26
C ALA A 135 6.48 13.39 -26.60
N ALA A 136 5.74 12.41 -27.12
CA ALA A 136 4.52 11.86 -26.55
C ALA A 136 4.77 11.22 -25.19
N VAL A 137 5.79 10.36 -25.08
CA VAL A 137 6.21 9.74 -23.81
C VAL A 137 6.57 10.82 -22.79
N ALA A 138 7.43 11.76 -23.15
CA ALA A 138 7.85 12.84 -22.24
C ALA A 138 6.69 13.74 -21.83
N THR A 139 5.67 13.91 -22.68
CA THR A 139 4.46 14.65 -22.32
C THR A 139 3.63 13.89 -21.31
N LEU A 140 3.40 12.60 -21.51
CA LEU A 140 2.65 11.75 -20.58
C LEU A 140 3.38 11.61 -19.24
N ALA A 141 4.68 11.34 -19.25
CA ALA A 141 5.50 11.24 -18.04
C ALA A 141 5.44 12.54 -17.22
N ARG A 142 5.60 13.70 -17.87
CA ARG A 142 5.52 15.00 -17.18
C ARG A 142 4.15 15.29 -16.61
N ARG A 143 3.07 15.00 -17.35
CA ARG A 143 1.69 15.26 -16.91
C ARG A 143 1.24 14.32 -15.79
N THR A 144 1.78 13.09 -15.77
CA THR A 144 1.54 12.11 -14.70
C THR A 144 2.56 12.19 -13.56
N GLU A 145 3.54 13.10 -13.67
CA GLU A 145 4.69 13.19 -12.77
C GLU A 145 5.46 11.86 -12.59
N GLY A 146 5.47 11.00 -13.63
CA GLY A 146 6.06 9.67 -13.59
C GLY A 146 5.25 8.64 -12.78
N TRP A 147 4.03 8.99 -12.36
CA TRP A 147 3.20 8.07 -11.59
C TRP A 147 2.68 6.94 -12.47
N ILE A 148 3.06 5.70 -12.13
CA ILE A 148 2.73 4.52 -12.93
C ILE A 148 1.22 4.33 -13.14
N ALA A 149 0.40 4.55 -12.11
CA ALA A 149 -1.04 4.45 -12.26
C ALA A 149 -1.57 5.50 -13.25
N GLY A 150 -1.06 6.73 -13.21
CA GLY A 150 -1.40 7.77 -14.19
C GLY A 150 -1.00 7.38 -15.62
N LEU A 151 0.21 6.83 -15.79
CA LEU A 151 0.70 6.34 -17.08
C LEU A 151 -0.12 5.17 -17.61
N GLN A 152 -0.45 4.20 -16.74
CA GLN A 152 -1.28 3.05 -17.09
C GLN A 152 -2.68 3.50 -17.53
N MET A 153 -3.25 4.48 -16.83
CA MET A 153 -4.57 5.02 -17.15
C MET A 153 -4.57 5.75 -18.49
N ALA A 154 -3.57 6.61 -18.73
CA ALA A 154 -3.39 7.24 -20.04
C ALA A 154 -3.24 6.16 -21.14
N ALA A 155 -2.46 5.11 -20.87
CA ALA A 155 -2.25 4.01 -21.79
C ALA A 155 -3.53 3.24 -22.12
N LEU A 156 -4.32 2.88 -21.11
CA LEU A 156 -5.62 2.21 -21.29
C LEU A 156 -6.60 3.09 -22.08
N SER A 157 -6.58 4.41 -21.85
CA SER A 157 -7.44 5.37 -22.56
C SER A 157 -7.15 5.44 -24.05
N MET A 158 -5.91 5.17 -24.45
CA MET A 158 -5.45 5.22 -25.83
C MET A 158 -5.70 3.89 -26.57
N ARG A 159 -5.98 2.80 -25.86
CA ARG A 159 -6.34 1.52 -26.50
C ARG A 159 -7.63 1.71 -27.29
N ASN A 160 -7.59 1.37 -28.58
CA ASN A 160 -8.70 1.48 -29.54
C ASN A 160 -9.12 2.92 -29.90
N ARG A 161 -8.28 3.93 -29.66
CA ARG A 161 -8.50 5.29 -30.18
C ARG A 161 -7.76 5.50 -31.51
N GLU A 162 -8.43 6.13 -32.47
CA GLU A 162 -7.82 6.53 -33.74
C GLU A 162 -6.91 7.77 -33.59
N ASP A 163 -7.29 8.76 -32.76
CA ASP A 163 -6.50 9.98 -32.51
C ASP A 163 -5.79 9.96 -31.14
N VAL A 164 -4.70 9.21 -31.08
CA VAL A 164 -3.81 9.12 -29.90
C VAL A 164 -3.13 10.47 -29.62
N GLY A 165 -2.71 11.19 -30.66
CA GLY A 165 -2.01 12.48 -30.51
C GLY A 165 -2.91 13.59 -29.93
N GLY A 166 -4.18 13.64 -30.34
CA GLY A 166 -5.18 14.54 -29.78
C GLY A 166 -5.44 14.27 -28.31
N PHE A 167 -5.55 12.99 -27.92
CA PHE A 167 -5.70 12.61 -26.52
C PHE A 167 -4.51 13.06 -25.67
N ILE A 168 -3.27 12.82 -26.10
CA ILE A 168 -2.09 13.23 -25.32
C ILE A 168 -2.05 14.74 -25.12
N ARG A 169 -2.47 15.52 -26.13
CA ARG A 169 -2.55 16.99 -26.02
C ARG A 169 -3.62 17.42 -25.00
N SER A 170 -4.75 16.75 -24.93
CA SER A 170 -5.85 17.08 -24.00
C SER A 170 -5.72 16.47 -22.61
N PHE A 171 -4.93 15.40 -22.44
CA PHE A 171 -4.79 14.66 -21.18
C PHE A 171 -4.11 15.51 -20.11
N SER A 172 -4.85 16.18 -19.23
CA SER A 172 -4.28 17.14 -18.26
C SER A 172 -3.53 16.51 -17.08
N GLY A 173 -3.59 15.19 -16.89
CA GLY A 173 -2.78 14.47 -15.89
C GLY A 173 -3.12 14.75 -14.42
N THR A 174 -4.07 15.64 -14.13
CA THR A 174 -4.49 15.93 -12.77
C THR A 174 -5.27 14.76 -12.16
N ASN A 175 -5.04 14.46 -10.88
CA ASN A 175 -5.68 13.36 -10.13
C ASN A 175 -7.23 13.33 -10.25
N ARG A 176 -7.87 14.49 -10.47
CA ARG A 176 -9.33 14.59 -10.73
C ARG A 176 -9.75 14.00 -12.08
N HIS A 177 -8.93 14.13 -13.12
CA HIS A 177 -9.22 13.58 -14.44
C HIS A 177 -8.96 12.07 -14.55
N ILE A 178 -8.13 11.52 -13.67
CA ILE A 178 -7.95 10.07 -13.52
C ILE A 178 -9.19 9.45 -12.88
N LEU A 179 -9.78 10.12 -11.89
CA LEU A 179 -11.10 9.81 -11.32
C LEU A 179 -12.22 9.93 -12.36
N ASP A 180 -12.24 11.03 -13.13
CA ASP A 180 -13.23 11.22 -14.21
C ASP A 180 -13.11 10.10 -15.26
N TYR A 181 -11.90 9.66 -15.64
CA TYR A 181 -11.73 8.53 -16.56
C TYR A 181 -12.13 7.17 -15.95
N LEU A 182 -11.80 6.90 -14.67
CA LEU A 182 -12.29 5.68 -13.99
C LEU A 182 -13.82 5.60 -14.05
N LEU A 183 -14.49 6.73 -13.83
CA LEU A 183 -15.94 6.84 -13.86
C LEU A 183 -16.51 6.77 -15.28
N GLU A 184 -15.93 7.48 -16.25
CA GLU A 184 -16.50 7.65 -17.60
C GLU A 184 -16.10 6.57 -18.61
N GLU A 185 -14.94 5.92 -18.48
CA GLU A 185 -14.38 5.07 -19.54
C GLU A 185 -14.04 3.65 -19.08
N VAL A 186 -13.84 3.44 -17.76
CA VAL A 186 -13.67 2.11 -17.16
C VAL A 186 -15.01 1.61 -16.62
N LEU A 187 -15.64 2.34 -15.69
CA LEU A 187 -16.96 1.98 -15.16
C LEU A 187 -18.02 1.90 -16.27
N ALA A 188 -18.09 2.88 -17.17
CA ALA A 188 -19.09 2.88 -18.24
C ALA A 188 -18.96 1.70 -19.24
N ARG A 189 -17.79 1.04 -19.30
CA ARG A 189 -17.54 -0.16 -20.11
C ARG A 189 -17.85 -1.47 -19.38
N GLU A 190 -18.05 -1.43 -18.07
CA GLU A 190 -18.45 -2.59 -17.30
C GLU A 190 -19.94 -2.88 -17.46
N PRO A 191 -20.40 -4.13 -17.26
CA PRO A 191 -21.82 -4.44 -17.23
C PRO A 191 -22.58 -3.59 -16.20
N GLU A 192 -23.84 -3.26 -16.49
CA GLU A 192 -24.68 -2.39 -15.65
C GLU A 192 -24.79 -2.85 -14.18
N ALA A 193 -24.73 -4.16 -13.96
CA ALA A 193 -24.71 -4.76 -12.62
C ALA A 193 -23.43 -4.42 -11.82
N VAL A 194 -22.29 -4.33 -12.50
CA VAL A 194 -21.00 -3.96 -11.88
C VAL A 194 -20.93 -2.46 -11.65
N GLN A 195 -21.48 -1.66 -12.57
CA GLN A 195 -21.59 -0.20 -12.39
C GLN A 195 -22.41 0.16 -11.15
N THR A 196 -23.57 -0.49 -10.98
CA THR A 196 -24.47 -0.26 -9.84
C THR A 196 -23.86 -0.71 -8.50
N PHE A 197 -22.96 -1.69 -8.52
CA PHE A 197 -22.27 -2.17 -7.33
C PHE A 197 -21.14 -1.24 -6.87
N LEU A 198 -20.49 -0.55 -7.81
CA LEU A 198 -19.33 0.32 -7.55
C LEU A 198 -19.71 1.79 -7.25
N LEU A 199 -20.97 2.17 -7.48
CA LEU A 199 -21.57 3.47 -7.16
C LEU A 199 -22.32 3.43 -5.82
#